data_AF-A0A239KTM4-F1
#
_entry.id   AF-A0A239KTM4-F1
#
_cell.length_a   1.000
_cell.length_b   1.000
_cell.length_c   1.000
_cell.angle_alpha   90.00
_cell.angle_beta   90.00
_cell.angle_gamma   90.00
#
_symmetry.space_group_name_H-M   'P 1'
#
loop_
_entity.id
_entity.type
_entity.pdbx_description
1 polymer ?
#
loop_
_entity_poly.entity_id
_entity_poly.type
_entity_poly.pdbx_seq_one_letter_code
_entity_poly.pdbx_strand_id
1 'polypeptide(L)'
;KYSPYTSFMITGMFCKKHIYFDYKYYFENGKPKFHSVYDIKSDASGFNLASWKHIKAAVPKFSSDKSKATITVSGKWILGVAIKGYTIGASDAQDWTMSLTLK
;
A
#
# COMPACT_ATOMS: atom_id res chain seq x y z
N LYS A 1 -26.56 -4.39 -19.34
CA LYS A 1 -25.12 -4.26 -18.98
C LYS A 1 -24.58 -5.65 -18.70
N TYR A 2 -23.87 -6.26 -19.65
CA TYR A 2 -23.16 -7.52 -19.45
C TYR A 2 -21.74 -7.18 -18.97
N SER A 3 -21.39 -7.60 -17.76
CA SER A 3 -20.00 -7.63 -17.30
C SER A 3 -19.51 -9.06 -17.51
N PRO A 4 -18.56 -9.35 -18.42
CA PRO A 4 -18.08 -10.70 -18.68
C PRO A 4 -17.17 -11.24 -17.55
N TYR A 5 -17.10 -10.57 -16.40
CA TYR A 5 -16.21 -10.92 -15.29
C TYR A 5 -16.99 -11.56 -14.15
N THR A 6 -16.85 -12.88 -13.97
CA THR A 6 -17.59 -13.66 -12.96
C THR A 6 -16.83 -13.91 -11.65
N SER A 7 -15.53 -13.61 -11.54
CA SER A 7 -14.86 -13.59 -10.23
C SER A 7 -13.45 -12.97 -10.31
N PHE A 8 -13.06 -12.20 -9.30
CA PHE A 8 -11.69 -11.74 -9.05
C PHE A 8 -10.90 -12.82 -8.28
N MET A 9 -11.08 -14.11 -8.65
CA MET A 9 -10.52 -15.27 -7.94
C MET A 9 -9.33 -15.93 -8.66
N ILE A 10 -8.67 -15.23 -9.59
CA ILE A 10 -7.33 -15.60 -10.07
C ILE A 10 -6.33 -14.55 -9.58
N THR A 11 -6.20 -14.41 -8.26
CA THR A 11 -5.02 -13.80 -7.61
C THR A 11 -4.00 -14.88 -7.23
N GLY A 12 -4.08 -16.05 -7.89
CA GLY A 12 -3.12 -17.13 -7.74
C GLY A 12 -1.90 -16.91 -8.62
N MET A 13 -1.00 -16.04 -8.19
CA MET A 13 0.44 -16.14 -8.44
C MET A 13 1.18 -15.20 -7.48
N PHE A 14 2.45 -15.48 -7.19
CA PHE A 14 3.22 -14.86 -6.12
C PHE A 14 3.38 -13.33 -6.26
N CYS A 15 2.38 -12.58 -5.80
CA CYS A 15 2.38 -11.12 -5.79
C CYS A 15 2.86 -10.65 -4.40
N LYS A 16 3.99 -9.96 -4.35
CA LYS A 16 4.47 -9.30 -3.13
C LYS A 16 3.97 -7.86 -3.11
N LYS A 17 3.32 -7.46 -2.02
CA LYS A 17 2.86 -6.10 -1.76
C LYS A 17 3.94 -5.38 -0.97
N HIS A 18 4.39 -4.23 -1.43
CA HIS A 18 5.36 -3.42 -0.69
C HIS A 18 4.81 -2.04 -0.37
N ILE A 19 5.19 -1.53 0.79
CA ILE A 19 4.96 -0.16 1.21
C ILE A 19 6.33 0.38 1.61
N TYR A 20 6.76 1.45 0.92
CA TYR A 20 8.02 2.15 1.17
C TYR A 20 7.72 3.48 1.81
N PHE A 21 8.58 3.93 2.71
CA PHE A 21 8.44 5.20 3.40
C PHE A 21 9.78 5.58 4.02
N ASP A 22 9.96 6.87 4.22
CA ASP A 22 11.05 7.41 5.03
C ASP A 22 10.54 7.76 6.42
N TYR A 23 11.44 7.71 7.42
CA TYR A 23 11.09 8.09 8.78
C TYR A 23 12.24 8.78 9.51
N LYS A 24 11.87 9.63 10.46
CA LYS A 24 12.77 10.20 11.46
C LYS A 24 12.39 9.66 12.83
N TYR A 25 13.37 9.42 13.67
CA TYR A 25 13.17 9.00 15.04
C TYR A 25 14.11 9.76 15.99
N TYR A 26 13.78 9.75 17.27
CA TYR A 26 14.59 10.32 18.35
C TYR A 26 14.57 9.37 19.55
N PHE A 27 15.48 9.55 20.50
CA PHE A 27 15.49 8.79 21.74
C PHE A 27 14.86 9.61 22.87
N GLU A 28 13.99 8.97 23.65
CA GLU A 28 13.45 9.52 24.89
C GLU A 28 13.56 8.44 25.97
N ASN A 29 14.24 8.74 27.08
CA ASN A 29 14.52 7.79 28.16
C ASN A 29 15.14 6.47 27.65
N GLY A 30 16.10 6.58 26.71
CA GLY A 30 16.80 5.43 26.12
C GLY A 30 15.99 4.61 25.12
N LYS A 31 14.75 5.01 24.79
CA LYS A 31 13.88 4.28 23.85
C LYS A 31 13.67 5.08 22.55
N PRO A 32 13.76 4.44 21.36
CA PRO A 32 13.51 5.12 20.09
C PRO A 32 12.01 5.41 19.91
N LYS A 33 11.69 6.60 19.41
CA LYS A 33 10.33 7.09 19.14
C LYS A 33 10.26 7.71 17.76
N PHE A 34 9.18 7.46 17.04
CA PHE A 34 8.94 8.11 15.76
C PHE A 34 8.75 9.62 15.95
N HIS A 35 9.48 10.40 15.16
CA HIS A 35 9.25 11.82 14.99
C HIS A 35 8.28 12.08 13.84
N SER A 36 8.53 11.45 12.70
CA SER A 36 7.73 11.59 11.48
C SER A 36 7.90 10.39 10.55
N VAL A 37 6.87 10.10 9.75
CA VAL A 37 6.90 9.13 8.65
C VAL A 37 6.36 9.84 7.40
N TYR A 38 7.08 9.78 6.28
CA TYR A 38 6.78 10.53 5.06
C TYR A 38 7.22 9.78 3.79
N ASP A 39 6.97 10.37 2.62
CA ASP A 39 7.28 9.80 1.30
C ASP A 39 6.75 8.37 1.08
N ILE A 40 5.52 8.13 1.57
CA ILE A 40 4.88 6.83 1.56
C ILE A 40 4.43 6.45 0.15
N LYS A 41 4.96 5.33 -0.35
CA LYS A 41 4.65 4.76 -1.68
C LYS A 41 4.28 3.30 -1.55
N SER A 42 3.61 2.75 -2.56
CA SER A 42 3.37 1.31 -2.63
C SER A 42 3.46 0.77 -4.04
N ASP A 43 3.98 -0.46 -4.14
CA ASP A 43 4.01 -1.23 -5.37
C ASP A 43 3.58 -2.67 -5.12
N ALA A 44 3.33 -3.38 -6.21
CA ALA A 44 3.34 -4.82 -6.18
C ALA A 44 4.30 -5.35 -7.22
N SER A 45 5.04 -6.40 -6.86
CA SER A 45 5.98 -7.08 -7.74
C SER A 45 5.72 -8.58 -7.77
N GLY A 46 6.35 -9.27 -8.71
CA GLY A 46 6.14 -10.71 -8.96
C GLY A 46 5.36 -10.95 -10.25
N PHE A 47 4.92 -12.19 -10.46
CA PHE A 47 4.10 -12.51 -11.62
C PHE A 47 2.66 -12.08 -11.37
N ASN A 48 2.33 -10.87 -11.81
CA ASN A 48 1.00 -10.30 -11.63
C ASN A 48 0.24 -10.30 -12.97
N LEU A 49 -1.01 -10.78 -12.96
CA LEU A 49 -1.93 -10.58 -14.08
C LEU A 49 -2.46 -9.14 -14.14
N ALA A 50 -2.38 -8.42 -13.02
CA ALA A 50 -2.83 -7.04 -12.88
C ALA A 50 -1.70 -6.14 -12.36
N SER A 51 -1.67 -4.88 -12.77
CA SER A 51 -0.73 -3.89 -12.23
C SER A 51 -1.33 -3.20 -11.00
N TRP A 52 -0.50 -2.86 -10.02
CA TRP A 52 -0.91 -2.02 -8.90
C TRP A 52 -0.67 -0.55 -9.21
N LYS A 53 -1.68 0.29 -8.96
CA LYS A 53 -1.57 1.75 -9.00
C LYS A 53 -1.77 2.32 -7.61
N HIS A 54 -0.70 2.89 -7.04
CA HIS A 54 -0.79 3.72 -5.84
C HIS A 54 -1.67 4.96 -6.12
N ILE A 55 -2.58 5.28 -5.20
CA ILE A 55 -3.43 6.47 -5.30
C ILE A 55 -3.06 7.47 -4.20
N LYS A 56 -3.07 7.05 -2.95
CA LYS A 56 -2.74 7.90 -1.81
C LYS A 56 -2.30 7.09 -0.60
N ALA A 57 -1.55 7.72 0.30
CA ALA A 57 -1.32 7.25 1.65
C ALA A 57 -2.18 8.03 2.65
N ALA A 58 -2.69 7.35 3.66
CA ALA A 58 -3.29 8.00 4.82
C ALA A 58 -2.20 8.60 5.72
N VAL A 59 -2.58 9.59 6.55
CA VAL A 59 -1.70 10.10 7.60
C VAL A 59 -1.31 8.94 8.54
N PRO A 60 -0.01 8.70 8.79
CA PRO A 60 0.43 7.65 9.70
C PRO A 60 -0.17 7.78 11.08
N LYS A 61 -0.63 6.66 11.64
CA LYS A 61 -1.13 6.60 13.03
C LYS A 61 -0.02 6.10 13.94
N PHE A 62 0.35 6.91 14.93
CA PHE A 62 1.34 6.52 15.93
C PHE A 62 0.67 5.94 17.17
N SER A 63 1.32 4.98 17.83
CA SER A 63 0.96 4.60 19.20
C SER A 63 1.17 5.77 20.16
N SER A 64 0.58 5.71 21.36
CA SER A 64 0.69 6.75 22.39
C SER A 64 2.14 7.04 22.79
N ASP A 65 2.97 6.01 22.85
CA ASP A 65 4.41 6.10 23.15
C ASP A 65 5.28 6.40 21.91
N LYS A 66 4.66 6.50 20.72
CA LYS A 66 5.31 6.66 19.41
C LYS A 66 6.34 5.59 19.07
N SER A 67 6.27 4.40 19.68
CA SER A 67 7.14 3.27 19.30
C SER A 67 6.66 2.53 18.06
N LYS A 68 5.37 2.67 17.72
CA LYS A 68 4.73 2.02 16.57
C LYS A 68 4.11 3.04 15.62
N ALA A 69 4.34 2.86 14.32
CA ALA A 69 3.64 3.59 13.26
C ALA A 69 2.81 2.61 12.43
N THR A 70 1.55 2.94 12.19
CA THR A 70 0.64 2.21 11.28
C THR A 70 0.42 3.04 10.04
N ILE A 71 0.68 2.44 8.88
CA ILE A 71 0.62 3.07 7.58
C ILE A 71 -0.43 2.33 6.76
N THR A 72 -1.38 3.09 6.22
CA THR A 72 -2.40 2.58 5.30
C THR A 72 -2.26 3.30 3.96
N VAL A 73 -2.15 2.54 2.88
CA VAL A 73 -2.12 3.05 1.51
C VAL A 73 -3.35 2.57 0.76
N SER A 74 -3.96 3.46 0.00
CA SER A 74 -5.05 3.15 -0.92
C SER A 74 -4.51 3.12 -2.34
N GLY A 75 -4.94 2.12 -3.10
CA GLY A 75 -4.65 2.03 -4.52
C GLY A 75 -5.65 1.15 -5.22
N LYS A 76 -5.34 0.77 -6.46
CA LYS A 76 -6.17 -0.14 -7.24
C LYS A 76 -5.34 -1.11 -8.05
N TRP A 77 -5.81 -2.35 -8.13
CA TRP A 77 -5.37 -3.31 -9.13
C TRP A 77 -6.01 -2.98 -10.47
N ILE A 78 -5.25 -3.11 -11.55
CA ILE A 78 -5.68 -2.84 -12.93
C ILE A 78 -5.35 -4.07 -13.77
N LEU A 79 -6.38 -4.80 -14.20
CA LEU A 79 -6.28 -5.91 -15.13
C LEU A 79 -6.58 -5.37 -16.54
N GLY A 80 -5.54 -5.17 -17.34
CA GLY A 80 -5.63 -4.57 -18.68
C GLY A 80 -4.59 -3.47 -18.89
N VAL A 81 -4.81 -2.59 -19.88
CA VAL A 81 -3.90 -1.48 -20.19
C VAL A 81 -4.51 -0.17 -19.71
N ALA A 82 -3.71 0.64 -19.00
CA ALA A 82 -4.08 2.00 -18.62
C ALA A 82 -3.51 2.99 -19.63
N ILE A 83 -4.36 3.64 -20.43
CA ILE A 83 -3.96 4.66 -21.42
C ILE A 83 -4.54 6.01 -20.99
N LYS A 84 -3.69 7.01 -20.76
CA LYS A 84 -4.09 8.38 -20.37
C LYS A 84 -5.12 8.45 -19.23
N GLY A 85 -4.99 7.57 -18.23
CA GLY A 85 -5.88 7.54 -17.05
C GLY A 85 -7.15 6.71 -17.21
N TYR A 86 -7.46 6.24 -18.42
CA TYR A 86 -8.56 5.30 -18.69
C TYR A 86 -8.05 3.86 -18.61
N THR A 87 -8.72 3.06 -17.80
CA THR A 87 -8.48 1.61 -17.75
C THR A 87 -9.33 0.95 -18.82
N ILE A 88 -8.70 0.38 -19.83
CA ILE A 88 -9.36 -0.58 -20.72
C ILE A 88 -9.17 -1.95 -20.07
N GLY A 89 -10.16 -2.35 -19.27
CA GLY A 89 -10.10 -3.56 -18.44
C GLY A 89 -10.88 -3.44 -17.13
N ALA A 90 -10.57 -4.30 -16.16
CA ALA A 90 -11.18 -4.28 -14.83
C ALA A 90 -10.26 -3.58 -13.82
N SER A 91 -10.85 -2.91 -12.82
CA SER A 91 -10.09 -2.37 -11.70
C SER A 91 -10.76 -2.67 -10.36
N ASP A 92 -9.95 -2.96 -9.35
CA ASP A 92 -10.39 -3.25 -7.99
C ASP A 92 -9.63 -2.37 -6.99
N ALA A 93 -10.35 -1.57 -6.21
CA ALA A 93 -9.75 -0.67 -5.22
C ALA A 93 -9.48 -1.42 -3.92
N GLN A 94 -8.28 -1.28 -3.38
CA GLN A 94 -7.89 -1.92 -2.12
C GLN A 94 -7.10 -0.97 -1.23
N ASP A 95 -7.20 -1.23 0.07
CA ASP A 95 -6.34 -0.62 1.07
C ASP A 95 -5.36 -1.66 1.61
N TRP A 96 -4.08 -1.30 1.69
CA TRP A 96 -3.05 -2.13 2.33
C TRP A 96 -2.57 -1.43 3.59
N THR A 97 -2.48 -2.19 4.68
CA THR A 97 -2.03 -1.67 5.98
C THR A 97 -0.81 -2.44 6.45
N MET A 98 0.18 -1.71 6.96
CA MET A 98 1.33 -2.28 7.66
C MET A 98 1.60 -1.54 8.98
N SER A 99 2.38 -2.17 9.84
CA SER A 99 2.91 -1.53 11.04
C SER A 99 4.41 -1.77 11.17
N LEU A 100 5.13 -0.71 11.57
CA LEU A 100 6.53 -0.77 11.97
C LEU A 100 6.63 -0.43 13.46
N THR A 101 7.45 -1.20 14.20
CA THR A 101 7.77 -0.94 15.60
C THR A 101 9.26 -0.72 15.75
N LEU A 102 9.65 0.39 16.37
CA LEU A 102 11.04 0.64 16.80
C LEU A 102 11.29 -0.13 18.10
N LYS A 103 12.46 -0.78 18.20
CA LYS A 103 12.90 -1.53 19.38
C LYS A 103 14.24 -1.00 19.85
#